data_AF-A0A4Y2USK1-F1
#
_entry.id   AF-A0A4Y2USK1-F1
#
_cell.length_a   1.000
_cell.length_b   1.000
_cell.length_c   1.000
_cell.angle_alpha   90.00
_cell.angle_beta   90.00
_cell.angle_gamma   90.00
#
_symmetry.space_group_name_H-M   'P 1'
#
loop_
_entity.id
_entity.type
_entity.pdbx_description
1 polymer ?
#
loop_
_entity_poly.entity_id
_entity_poly.type
_entity_poly.pdbx_seq_one_letter_code
_entity_poly.pdbx_strand_id
1 'polypeptide(L)'
;AHFVHRSSDNRTAVVGLLVQMVSKDNQAFKPIVDTLSYVLYKDKSRRLRSSLNLNQLLPESPESYYVYTGSLTTPMCAEGVAWFVLQSQQTIGQKQLYSFLKVYSVEKEDRSSECLLAPNNRPLQNQNGRVIYASP
;
A
#
# COMPACT_ATOMS: atom_id res chain seq x y z
N ALA A 1 -2.58 0.24 1.54
CA ALA A 1 -1.12 0.39 1.74
C ALA A 1 -0.60 -0.81 2.53
N HIS A 2 0.66 -1.21 2.31
CA HIS A 2 1.33 -2.25 3.09
C HIS A 2 2.59 -1.66 3.74
N PHE A 3 2.72 -1.78 5.06
CA PHE A 3 3.95 -1.46 5.79
C PHE A 3 4.68 -2.76 6.08
N VAL A 4 5.82 -2.97 5.42
CA VAL A 4 6.57 -4.24 5.44
C VAL A 4 7.72 -4.12 6.44
N HIS A 5 7.77 -5.07 7.39
CA HIS A 5 8.77 -5.14 8.45
C HIS A 5 9.53 -6.46 8.34
N ARG A 6 10.82 -6.42 8.66
CA ARG A 6 11.69 -7.59 8.68
C ARG A 6 12.48 -7.62 9.98
N SER A 7 12.44 -8.75 10.68
CA SER A 7 13.25 -8.98 11.88
C SER A 7 14.69 -9.38 11.52
N SER A 8 15.57 -9.37 12.51
CA SER A 8 16.98 -9.78 12.35
C SER A 8 17.15 -11.25 11.91
N ASP A 9 16.17 -12.10 12.21
CA ASP A 9 16.11 -13.51 11.77
C ASP A 9 15.33 -13.72 10.46
N ASN A 10 15.11 -12.65 9.67
CA ASN A 10 14.45 -12.67 8.37
C ASN A 10 12.96 -13.04 8.34
N ARG A 11 12.27 -13.07 9.49
CA ARG A 11 10.80 -13.16 9.50
C ARG A 11 10.19 -11.84 9.03
N THR A 12 9.07 -11.95 8.33
CA THR A 12 8.39 -10.79 7.73
C THR A 12 7.03 -10.58 8.38
N ALA A 13 6.74 -9.34 8.76
CA ALA A 13 5.43 -8.90 9.20
C ALA A 13 4.92 -7.77 8.31
N VAL A 14 3.65 -7.82 7.92
CA VAL A 14 3.03 -6.79 7.09
C VAL A 14 1.83 -6.22 7.80
N VAL A 15 1.80 -4.89 7.97
CA VAL A 15 0.61 -4.16 8.40
C VAL A 15 -0.13 -3.71 7.14
N GLY A 16 -1.34 -4.25 6.95
CA GLY A 16 -2.23 -3.91 5.86
C GLY A 16 -3.20 -2.82 6.26
N LEU A 17 -3.19 -1.71 5.51
CA LEU A 17 -4.11 -0.60 5.66
C LEU A 17 -5.03 -0.51 4.45
N LEU A 18 -6.33 -0.70 4.65
CA LEU A 18 -7.34 -0.41 3.64
C LEU A 18 -7.57 1.10 3.56
N VAL A 19 -7.80 1.61 2.34
CA VAL A 19 -7.95 3.05 2.10
C VAL A 19 -9.24 3.30 1.32
N GLN A 20 -10.09 4.18 1.85
CA GLN A 20 -11.37 4.57 1.27
C GLN A 20 -11.26 5.92 0.55
N MET A 21 -11.79 6.00 -0.66
CA MET A 21 -11.91 7.27 -1.36
C MET A 21 -13.02 8.13 -0.74
N VAL A 22 -12.71 9.40 -0.49
CA VAL A 22 -13.65 10.42 -0.04
C VAL A 22 -13.46 11.72 -0.84
N SER A 23 -14.36 12.70 -0.66
CA SER A 23 -14.29 13.98 -1.37
C SER A 23 -13.17 14.91 -0.86
N LYS A 24 -12.86 14.85 0.44
CA LYS A 24 -11.86 15.72 1.09
C LYS A 24 -10.46 15.11 1.01
N ASP A 25 -9.48 15.92 0.63
CA ASP A 25 -8.08 15.50 0.63
C ASP A 25 -7.56 15.23 2.06
N ASN A 26 -6.77 14.17 2.19
CA ASN A 26 -6.11 13.78 3.43
C ASN A 26 -4.64 14.26 3.43
N GLN A 27 -4.30 15.13 4.38
CA GLN A 27 -2.97 15.73 4.48
C GLN A 27 -1.86 14.70 4.73
N ALA A 28 -2.18 13.55 5.34
CA ALA A 28 -1.20 12.49 5.57
C ALA A 28 -0.58 11.95 4.26
N PHE A 29 -1.36 11.93 3.16
CA PHE A 29 -0.88 11.48 1.85
C PHE A 29 -0.17 12.59 1.05
N LYS A 30 -0.27 13.85 1.47
CA LYS A 30 0.24 15.00 0.70
C LYS A 30 1.73 14.88 0.34
N PRO A 31 2.65 14.49 1.26
CA PRO A 31 4.07 14.37 0.91
C PRO A 31 4.32 13.38 -0.24
N ILE A 32 3.55 12.29 -0.30
CA ILE A 32 3.64 11.26 -1.34
C ILE A 32 3.02 11.80 -2.64
N VAL A 33 1.79 12.31 -2.57
CA VAL A 33 1.03 12.79 -3.74
C VAL A 33 1.76 13.92 -4.47
N ASP A 34 2.31 14.89 -3.74
CA ASP A 34 3.08 16.01 -4.33
C ASP A 34 4.34 15.52 -5.07
N THR A 35 4.83 14.33 -4.74
CA THR A 35 6.04 13.74 -5.34
C THR A 35 5.72 12.91 -6.60
N LEU A 36 4.50 12.40 -6.76
CA LEU A 36 4.12 11.49 -7.86
C LEU A 36 4.43 12.04 -9.25
N SER A 37 4.23 13.35 -9.46
CA SER A 37 4.54 14.01 -10.75
C SER A 37 5.99 13.89 -11.21
N TYR A 38 6.92 13.58 -10.31
CA TYR A 38 8.34 13.41 -10.61
C TYR A 38 8.77 11.95 -10.76
N VAL A 39 7.89 11.02 -10.41
CA VAL A 39 8.09 9.57 -10.47
C VAL A 39 7.00 8.90 -11.29
N LEU A 40 6.50 9.61 -12.32
CA LEU A 40 5.42 9.12 -13.19
C LEU A 40 5.80 7.87 -13.96
N TYR A 41 7.08 7.65 -14.23
CA TYR A 41 7.59 6.54 -15.03
C TYR A 41 8.45 5.62 -14.16
N LYS A 42 8.59 4.37 -14.60
CA LYS A 42 9.44 3.36 -13.97
C LYS A 42 10.88 3.87 -13.81
N ASP A 43 11.53 3.39 -12.76
CA ASP A 43 12.94 3.65 -12.44
C ASP A 43 13.30 5.14 -12.22
N LYS A 44 12.28 6.00 -12.04
CA LYS A 44 12.45 7.37 -11.55
C LYS A 44 12.37 7.41 -10.03
N SER A 45 13.18 8.27 -9.41
CA SER A 45 13.20 8.44 -7.97
C SER A 45 13.28 9.92 -7.59
N ARG A 46 12.72 10.28 -6.44
CA ARG A 46 12.79 11.63 -5.90
C ARG A 46 12.69 11.61 -4.38
N ARG A 47 13.54 12.39 -3.71
CA ARG A 47 13.41 12.65 -2.27
C ARG A 47 12.13 13.45 -2.00
N LEU A 48 11.36 13.03 -0.99
CA LEU A 48 10.19 13.77 -0.52
C LEU A 48 10.59 15.19 -0.13
N ARG A 49 9.78 16.17 -0.52
CA ARG A 49 10.02 17.60 -0.20
C ARG A 49 9.69 17.95 1.24
N SER A 50 8.80 17.20 1.86
CA SER A 50 8.37 17.34 3.25
C SER A 50 8.49 16.01 3.99
N SER A 51 8.57 16.06 5.31
CA SER A 51 8.59 14.89 6.16
C SER A 51 7.29 14.10 6.04
N LEU A 52 7.40 12.77 5.92
CA LEU A 52 6.26 11.87 5.99
C LEU A 52 6.07 11.40 7.43
N ASN A 53 4.94 11.73 8.04
CA ASN A 53 4.57 11.21 9.36
C ASN A 53 3.76 9.91 9.19
N LEU A 54 4.39 8.77 9.48
CA LEU A 54 3.74 7.46 9.33
C LEU A 54 2.55 7.28 10.27
N ASN A 55 2.55 7.91 11.46
CA ASN A 55 1.43 7.82 12.39
C ASN A 55 0.16 8.47 11.83
N GLN A 56 0.30 9.52 11.01
CA GLN A 56 -0.84 10.17 10.37
C GLN A 56 -1.42 9.35 9.22
N LEU A 57 -0.68 8.36 8.70
CA LEU A 57 -1.21 7.42 7.70
C LEU A 57 -2.06 6.33 8.34
N LEU A 58 -1.88 6.05 9.63
CA LEU A 58 -2.69 5.08 10.36
C LEU A 58 -4.12 5.60 10.57
N PRO A 59 -5.14 4.72 10.57
CA PRO A 59 -6.52 5.09 10.86
C PRO A 59 -6.67 5.49 12.34
N GLU A 60 -7.86 5.98 12.72
CA GLU A 60 -8.11 6.46 14.10
C GLU A 60 -7.91 5.39 15.19
N SER A 61 -8.24 4.13 14.89
CA SER A 61 -8.10 2.99 15.81
C SER A 61 -7.17 1.92 15.21
N PRO A 62 -5.84 2.13 15.19
CA PRO A 62 -4.89 1.18 14.63
C PRO A 62 -4.69 -0.08 15.50
N GLU A 63 -5.19 -0.08 16.73
CA GLU A 63 -5.17 -1.22 17.65
C GLU A 63 -6.15 -2.33 17.27
N SER A 64 -7.17 -2.03 16.45
CA SER A 64 -8.14 -3.03 15.98
C SER A 64 -7.70 -3.63 14.65
N TYR A 65 -7.40 -4.92 14.62
CA TYR A 65 -6.90 -5.62 13.42
C TYR A 65 -7.31 -7.08 13.35
N TYR A 66 -7.19 -7.66 12.16
CA TYR A 66 -7.18 -9.11 11.94
C TYR A 66 -5.76 -9.60 11.76
N VAL A 67 -5.44 -10.76 12.35
CA VAL A 67 -4.12 -11.39 12.21
C VAL A 67 -4.23 -12.79 11.63
N TYR A 68 -3.37 -13.10 10.66
CA TYR A 68 -3.25 -14.42 10.06
C TYR A 68 -1.84 -14.64 9.47
N THR A 69 -1.47 -15.92 9.28
CA THR A 69 -0.25 -16.27 8.53
C THR A 69 -0.59 -16.42 7.04
N GLY A 70 0.12 -15.67 6.20
CA GLY A 70 -0.09 -15.63 4.76
C GLY A 70 1.21 -15.63 3.97
N SER A 71 1.17 -15.01 2.79
CA SER A 71 2.32 -14.90 1.89
C SER A 71 2.51 -13.48 1.39
N LEU A 72 3.60 -13.25 0.65
CA LEU A 72 3.77 -12.02 -0.14
C LEU A 72 2.71 -11.94 -1.25
N THR A 73 2.29 -10.72 -1.57
CA THR A 73 1.30 -10.44 -2.63
C THR A 73 1.93 -10.16 -4.00
N THR A 74 3.26 -10.30 -4.13
CA THR A 74 4.02 -10.14 -5.37
C THR A 74 4.78 -11.44 -5.68
N PRO A 75 5.21 -11.66 -6.94
CA PRO A 75 5.93 -12.87 -7.32
C PRO A 75 7.13 -13.25 -6.43
N MET A 76 7.41 -14.55 -6.50
CA MET A 76 7.98 -15.47 -5.50
C MET A 76 7.03 -15.88 -4.37
N CYS A 77 5.98 -15.10 -4.06
CA CYS A 77 4.81 -15.52 -3.24
C CYS A 77 5.14 -16.28 -1.94
N ALA A 78 6.27 -15.97 -1.31
CA ALA A 78 6.78 -16.72 -0.15
C ALA A 78 5.78 -16.71 1.02
N GLU A 79 5.52 -17.89 1.59
CA GLU A 79 4.64 -18.09 2.74
C GLU A 79 5.35 -17.81 4.08
N GLY A 80 4.59 -17.73 5.17
CA GLY A 80 5.11 -17.46 6.51
C GLY A 80 5.13 -15.97 6.87
N VAL A 81 4.44 -15.13 6.10
CA VAL A 81 4.29 -13.70 6.41
C VAL A 81 3.22 -13.51 7.48
N ALA A 82 3.56 -12.86 8.59
CA ALA A 82 2.59 -12.47 9.61
C ALA A 82 1.83 -11.22 9.13
N TRP A 83 0.55 -11.35 8.83
CA TRP A 83 -0.30 -10.27 8.38
C TRP A 83 -1.10 -9.66 9.53
N PHE A 84 -1.10 -8.34 9.62
CA PHE A 84 -1.93 -7.55 10.53
C PHE A 84 -2.76 -6.58 9.68
N VAL A 85 -4.01 -6.93 9.40
CA VAL A 85 -4.90 -6.09 8.57
C VAL A 85 -5.75 -5.22 9.49
N LEU A 86 -5.54 -3.91 9.45
CA LEU A 86 -6.29 -2.98 10.29
C LEU A 86 -7.78 -3.00 9.92
N GLN A 87 -8.64 -3.01 10.94
CA GLN A 87 -10.10 -3.03 10.76
C GLN A 87 -10.61 -1.68 10.25
N SER A 88 -10.10 -0.60 10.84
CA SER A 88 -10.43 0.76 10.45
C SER A 88 -9.71 1.15 9.15
N GLN A 89 -10.43 1.83 8.27
CA GLN A 89 -9.90 2.30 6.99
C GLN A 89 -9.32 3.71 7.15
N GLN A 90 -8.25 4.00 6.41
CA GLN A 90 -7.80 5.38 6.23
C GLN A 90 -8.56 6.00 5.05
N THR A 91 -8.68 7.32 5.00
CA THR A 91 -9.32 8.02 3.87
C THR A 91 -8.31 8.67 2.94
N ILE A 92 -8.63 8.74 1.65
CA ILE A 92 -7.86 9.48 0.64
C ILE A 92 -8.81 10.33 -0.21
N GLY A 93 -8.40 11.57 -0.52
CA GLY A 93 -9.19 12.42 -1.40
C GLY A 93 -9.24 11.87 -2.84
N GLN A 94 -10.36 12.07 -3.53
CA GLN A 94 -10.52 11.63 -4.93
C GLN A 94 -9.40 12.13 -5.85
N LYS A 95 -9.00 13.40 -5.72
CA LYS A 95 -7.91 14.00 -6.52
C LYS A 95 -6.56 13.35 -6.22
N GLN A 96 -6.32 13.04 -4.94
CA GLN A 96 -5.13 12.34 -4.50
C GLN A 96 -5.07 10.92 -5.07
N LEU A 97 -6.17 10.15 -4.97
CA LEU A 97 -6.26 8.81 -5.55
C LEU A 97 -6.01 8.83 -7.06
N TYR A 98 -6.62 9.76 -7.79
CA TYR A 98 -6.41 9.90 -9.23
C TYR A 98 -4.98 10.23 -9.62
N SER A 99 -4.17 10.78 -8.71
CA SER A 99 -2.74 10.99 -8.96
C SER A 99 -1.98 9.67 -8.93
N PHE A 100 -2.35 8.71 -8.08
CA PHE A 100 -1.77 7.36 -8.07
C PHE A 100 -2.14 6.56 -9.33
N LEU A 101 -3.38 6.71 -9.81
CA LEU A 101 -3.87 5.97 -10.99
C LEU A 101 -3.26 6.44 -12.33
N LYS A 102 -2.44 7.50 -12.32
CA LYS A 102 -1.77 8.07 -13.49
C LYS A 102 -0.26 7.75 -13.54
N VAL A 103 0.22 6.85 -12.69
CA VAL A 103 1.61 6.37 -12.72
C VAL A 103 1.75 5.26 -13.76
N TYR A 104 2.86 5.23 -14.46
CA TYR A 104 3.18 4.29 -15.53
C TYR A 104 4.14 3.18 -15.07
N SER A 105 3.97 1.98 -15.61
CA SER A 105 4.78 0.78 -15.35
C SER A 105 6.03 0.67 -16.23
N VAL A 106 6.22 1.62 -17.16
CA VAL A 106 7.31 1.64 -18.15
C VAL A 106 8.23 2.84 -17.96
N GLU A 107 9.41 2.79 -18.59
CA GLU A 107 10.31 3.93 -18.70
C GLU A 107 9.73 5.00 -19.65
N LYS A 108 10.20 6.24 -19.56
CA LYS A 108 9.59 7.39 -20.27
C LYS A 108 9.71 7.27 -21.80
N GLU A 109 10.73 6.57 -22.27
CA GLU A 109 11.07 6.40 -23.67
C GLU A 109 10.23 5.28 -24.34
N ASP A 110 9.53 4.47 -23.54
CA ASP A 110 8.65 3.40 -24.03
C ASP A 110 7.39 3.99 -24.70
N ARG A 111 7.08 3.50 -25.90
CA ARG A 111 5.96 3.99 -26.74
C ARG A 111 4.74 3.08 -26.71
N SER A 112 4.71 2.12 -25.80
CA SER A 112 3.60 1.16 -25.68
C SER A 112 2.29 1.88 -25.32
N SER A 113 1.18 1.46 -25.94
CA SER A 113 -0.11 2.16 -25.89
C SER A 113 -0.86 2.02 -24.55
N GLU A 114 -0.55 0.99 -23.76
CA GLU A 114 -1.13 0.76 -22.43
C GLU A 114 -0.03 0.51 -21.41
N CYS A 115 0.26 1.52 -20.60
CA CYS A 115 1.38 1.48 -19.67
C CYS A 115 1.04 1.96 -18.26
N LEU A 116 -0.25 2.10 -17.91
CA LEU A 116 -0.62 2.46 -16.55
C LEU A 116 -0.23 1.34 -15.59
N LEU A 117 0.30 1.71 -14.42
CA LEU A 117 0.65 0.75 -13.38
C LEU A 117 -0.62 0.14 -12.73
N ALA A 118 -1.74 0.85 -12.75
CA ALA A 118 -2.99 0.36 -12.21
C ALA A 118 -3.74 -0.52 -13.23
N PRO A 119 -4.42 -1.61 -12.80
CA PRO A 119 -4.45 -2.13 -11.42
C PRO A 119 -3.18 -2.93 -11.07
N ASN A 120 -2.67 -2.76 -9.85
CA ASN A 120 -1.47 -3.45 -9.34
C ASN A 120 -1.74 -4.29 -8.09
N ASN A 121 -2.95 -4.85 -7.96
CA ASN A 121 -3.32 -5.72 -6.85
C ASN A 121 -3.41 -7.19 -7.29
N ARG A 122 -3.05 -8.10 -6.39
CA ARG A 122 -3.25 -9.54 -6.57
C ARG A 122 -4.73 -9.90 -6.35
N PRO A 123 -5.32 -10.84 -7.12
CA PRO A 123 -6.65 -11.37 -6.84
C PRO A 123 -6.75 -12.04 -5.47
N LEU A 124 -7.96 -12.11 -4.91
CA LEU A 124 -8.22 -12.84 -3.67
C LEU A 124 -7.80 -14.31 -3.79
N GLN A 125 -7.34 -14.88 -2.69
CA GLN A 125 -6.87 -16.27 -2.63
C GLN A 125 -7.72 -17.03 -1.60
N ASN A 126 -7.92 -18.33 -1.82
CA ASN A 126 -8.74 -19.17 -0.95
C ASN A 126 -8.18 -19.22 0.49
N GLN A 127 -9.07 -19.26 1.48
CA GLN A 127 -8.67 -19.33 2.89
C GLN A 127 -7.97 -20.65 3.26
N ASN A 128 -8.33 -21.76 2.59
CA ASN A 128 -7.71 -23.08 2.77
C ASN A 128 -7.61 -23.54 4.23
N GLY A 129 -8.67 -23.31 5.02
CA GLY A 129 -8.73 -23.72 6.44
C GLY A 129 -7.89 -22.88 7.40
N ARG A 130 -7.21 -21.83 6.94
CA ARG A 130 -6.46 -20.91 7.81
C ARG A 130 -7.40 -20.19 8.78
N VAL A 131 -7.02 -20.18 10.05
CA VAL A 131 -7.73 -19.42 11.08
C VAL A 131 -7.31 -17.94 11.00
N ILE A 132 -8.29 -17.05 11.12
CA ILE A 132 -8.08 -15.60 11.20
C ILE A 132 -8.51 -15.18 12.59
N TYR A 133 -7.64 -14.49 13.32
CA TYR A 133 -7.95 -13.95 14.64
C TYR A 133 -8.24 -12.47 14.53
N ALA A 134 -9.08 -11.95 15.42
CA ALA A 134 -9.28 -10.52 15.61
C ALA A 134 -8.58 -10.08 16.90
N SER A 135 -8.08 -8.85 16.92
CA SER A 135 -7.66 -8.17 18.16
C SER A 135 -8.83 -8.13 19.16
N PRO A 136 -8.54 -8.14 20.47
CA PRO A 136 -9.55 -7.97 21.52
C PRO A 136 -10.37 -6.69 21.39
#